data_AF-A0A357KLB2-F1
#
_entry.id   AF-A0A357KLB2-F1
#
_cell.length_a   1.000
_cell.length_b   1.000
_cell.length_c   1.000
_cell.angle_alpha   90.00
_cell.angle_beta   90.00
_cell.angle_gamma   90.00
#
_symmetry.space_group_name_H-M   'P 1'
#
loop_
_entity.id
_entity.type
_entity.pdbx_description
1 polymer ?
#
loop_
_entity_poly.entity_id
_entity_poly.type
_entity_poly.pdbx_seq_one_letter_code
_entity_poly.pdbx_strand_id
1 'polypeptide(L)'
;MTYILPDEWKPSPKIRIEGNALDIVRSSSSMSVLAGPGAGKTELLAQRAAYLLTTGLCPPPRRILAISFKVDAARNLQERVSDRCDLVQAKRFESLTLDAFAKRIVDQFLEALSAHLRPTPDYKIIFPNRDIWEDFGNNHSDDYPAIRGKNNKQLEEIAHSSIPISQLEDATTEEQQIQWAWWHDQISATPSCLRSEEHTSELQSL
;
A
#
# COMPACT_ATOMS: atom_id res chain seq x y z
N MET A 1 15.65 -4.58 -27.66
CA MET A 1 15.01 -3.37 -27.09
C MET A 1 15.77 -2.18 -27.62
N THR A 2 15.08 -1.24 -28.26
CA THR A 2 15.72 0.00 -28.74
C THR A 2 15.29 1.12 -27.81
N TYR A 3 16.24 1.65 -27.04
CA TYR A 3 15.99 2.83 -26.22
C TYR A 3 16.04 4.09 -27.08
N ILE A 4 15.22 5.07 -26.73
CA ILE A 4 15.24 6.41 -27.32
C ILE A 4 16.25 7.24 -26.54
N LEU A 5 17.07 8.05 -27.21
CA LEU A 5 17.95 8.96 -26.49
C LEU A 5 17.12 9.96 -25.66
N PRO A 6 17.49 10.28 -24.41
CA PRO A 6 16.73 11.19 -23.55
C PRO A 6 16.32 12.52 -24.22
N ASP A 7 17.20 13.10 -25.02
CA ASP A 7 16.97 14.37 -25.70
C ASP A 7 16.04 14.24 -26.92
N GLU A 8 16.00 13.05 -27.53
CA GLU A 8 15.13 12.73 -28.66
C GLU A 8 13.72 12.29 -28.23
N TRP A 9 13.53 12.01 -26.94
CA TRP A 9 12.24 11.62 -26.41
C TRP A 9 11.23 12.76 -26.52
N LYS A 10 10.03 12.41 -27.00
CA LYS A 10 8.88 13.31 -27.16
C LYS A 10 7.68 12.76 -26.41
N PRO A 11 6.79 13.63 -25.89
CA PRO A 11 5.52 13.20 -25.32
C PRO A 11 4.71 12.38 -26.31
N SER A 12 3.83 11.52 -25.77
CA SER A 12 2.95 10.68 -26.60
C SER A 12 2.08 11.51 -27.56
N PRO A 13 1.64 10.94 -28.70
CA PRO A 13 0.87 11.67 -29.70
C PRO A 13 -0.35 12.37 -29.08
N LYS A 14 -0.64 13.60 -29.54
CA LYS A 14 -1.73 14.48 -29.09
C LYS A 14 -1.53 15.10 -27.69
N ILE A 15 -0.41 14.86 -27.03
CA ILE A 15 -0.11 15.41 -25.70
C ILE A 15 0.97 16.48 -25.84
N ARG A 16 0.71 17.65 -25.26
CA ARG A 16 1.66 18.76 -25.20
C ARG A 16 2.13 18.91 -23.76
N ILE A 17 3.44 18.80 -23.55
CA ILE A 17 4.09 19.02 -22.27
C ILE A 17 5.21 20.02 -22.51
N GLU A 18 5.17 21.13 -21.79
CA GLU A 18 6.06 22.27 -21.98
C GLU A 18 6.46 22.87 -20.61
N GLY A 19 7.54 23.65 -20.61
CA GLY A 19 8.07 24.30 -19.41
C GLY A 19 8.31 23.33 -18.24
N ASN A 20 7.91 23.75 -17.04
CA ASN A 20 8.11 22.98 -15.80
C ASN A 20 7.60 21.54 -15.87
N ALA A 21 6.53 21.27 -16.63
CA ALA A 21 6.00 19.92 -16.77
C ALA A 21 6.97 19.01 -17.55
N LEU A 22 7.66 19.55 -18.56
CA LEU A 22 8.66 18.80 -19.31
C LEU A 22 9.91 18.55 -18.45
N ASP A 23 10.31 19.55 -17.67
CA ASP A 23 11.41 19.42 -16.72
C ASP A 23 11.11 18.34 -15.66
N ILE A 24 9.86 18.29 -15.16
CA ILE A 24 9.39 17.25 -14.26
C ILE A 24 9.42 15.87 -14.94
N VAL A 25 9.04 15.75 -16.20
CA VAL A 25 9.10 14.46 -16.91
C VAL A 25 10.55 13.99 -17.04
N ARG A 26 11.47 14.90 -17.38
CA ARG A 26 12.87 14.58 -17.70
C ARG A 26 13.80 14.48 -16.49
N SER A 27 13.41 14.98 -15.33
CA SER A 27 14.26 15.00 -14.14
C SER A 27 14.68 13.60 -13.67
N SER A 28 15.94 13.45 -13.26
CA SER A 28 16.47 12.25 -12.63
C SER A 28 16.46 12.29 -11.09
N SER A 29 15.98 13.38 -10.49
CA SER A 29 15.93 13.58 -9.03
C SER A 29 14.54 13.38 -8.44
N SER A 30 14.49 13.23 -7.11
CA SER A 30 13.25 13.24 -6.35
C SER A 30 12.64 14.64 -6.33
N MET A 31 11.34 14.73 -6.60
CA MET A 31 10.63 16.00 -6.68
C MET A 31 9.27 15.90 -5.99
N SER A 32 8.86 17.00 -5.36
CA SER A 32 7.48 17.21 -4.90
C SER A 32 6.81 18.19 -5.86
N VAL A 33 5.62 17.84 -6.35
CA VAL A 33 4.90 18.62 -7.35
C VAL A 33 3.58 19.09 -6.75
N LEU A 34 3.46 20.40 -6.54
CA LEU A 34 2.20 21.03 -6.19
C LEU A 34 1.45 21.39 -7.48
N ALA A 35 0.24 20.87 -7.65
CA ALA A 35 -0.56 21.13 -8.85
C ALA A 35 -2.06 21.21 -8.52
N GLY A 36 -2.74 22.20 -9.11
CA GLY A 36 -4.17 22.40 -8.96
C GLY A 36 -5.02 21.25 -9.54
N PRO A 37 -6.30 21.15 -9.16
CA PRO A 37 -7.23 20.20 -9.80
C PRO A 37 -7.29 20.45 -11.31
N GLY A 38 -7.40 19.37 -12.10
CA GLY A 38 -7.42 19.47 -13.57
C GLY A 38 -6.08 19.77 -14.27
N ALA A 39 -4.99 20.03 -13.53
CA ALA A 39 -3.67 20.36 -14.09
C ALA A 39 -2.94 19.20 -14.81
N GLY A 40 -3.60 18.07 -15.05
CA GLY A 40 -3.01 16.93 -15.76
C GLY A 40 -2.01 16.09 -14.95
N LYS A 41 -2.08 16.09 -13.61
CA LYS A 41 -1.18 15.34 -12.71
C LYS A 41 -0.98 13.87 -13.13
N THR A 42 -2.08 13.15 -13.38
CA THR A 42 -2.02 11.73 -13.78
C THR A 42 -1.33 11.55 -15.13
N GLU A 43 -1.54 12.49 -16.06
CA GLU A 43 -0.88 12.46 -17.35
C GLU A 43 0.61 12.74 -17.23
N LEU A 44 0.98 13.72 -16.40
CA LEU A 44 2.38 14.03 -16.10
C LEU A 44 3.13 12.80 -15.55
N LEU A 45 2.51 12.07 -14.61
CA LEU A 45 3.08 10.85 -14.05
C LEU A 45 3.22 9.74 -15.10
N ALA A 46 2.22 9.55 -15.96
CA ALA A 46 2.29 8.56 -17.04
C ALA A 46 3.41 8.86 -18.03
N GLN A 47 3.59 10.13 -18.39
CA GLN A 47 4.65 10.59 -19.30
C GLN A 47 6.03 10.46 -18.67
N ARG A 48 6.16 10.75 -17.38
CA ARG A 48 7.39 10.53 -16.61
C ARG A 48 7.77 9.04 -16.58
N ALA A 49 6.82 8.16 -16.29
CA ALA A 49 7.07 6.71 -16.31
C ALA A 49 7.49 6.23 -17.71
N ALA A 50 6.77 6.67 -18.75
CA ALA A 50 7.11 6.34 -20.13
C ALA A 50 8.51 6.84 -20.50
N TYR A 51 8.85 8.09 -20.17
CA TYR A 51 10.19 8.65 -20.37
C TYR A 51 11.28 7.78 -19.72
N LEU A 52 11.15 7.48 -18.42
CA LEU A 52 12.15 6.71 -17.68
C LEU A 52 12.33 5.30 -18.25
N LEU A 53 11.25 4.67 -18.73
CA LEU A 53 11.29 3.32 -19.29
C LEU A 53 11.86 3.29 -20.72
N THR A 54 11.36 4.15 -21.60
CA THR A 54 11.72 4.11 -23.04
C THR A 54 13.09 4.72 -23.33
N THR A 55 13.61 5.55 -22.43
CA THR A 55 14.99 6.09 -22.53
C THR A 55 16.04 5.23 -21.82
N GLY A 56 15.62 4.16 -21.13
CA GLY A 56 16.54 3.27 -20.42
C GLY A 56 17.08 3.83 -19.10
N LEU A 57 16.62 5.00 -18.65
CA LEU A 57 16.98 5.59 -17.35
C LEU A 57 16.49 4.76 -16.16
N CYS A 58 15.45 3.94 -16.37
CA CYS A 58 15.16 2.78 -15.54
C CYS A 58 15.78 1.54 -16.23
N PRO A 59 17.01 1.11 -15.87
CA PRO A 59 17.65 -0.05 -16.49
C PRO A 59 17.08 -1.37 -15.93
N PRO A 60 16.89 -2.41 -16.76
CA PRO A 60 16.56 -3.75 -16.26
C PRO A 60 17.61 -4.25 -15.25
N PRO A 61 17.21 -4.95 -14.18
CA PRO A 61 15.86 -5.45 -13.86
C PRO A 61 15.00 -4.47 -13.04
N ARG A 62 15.39 -3.20 -12.89
CA ARG A 62 14.63 -2.23 -12.10
C ARG A 62 13.22 -2.03 -12.68
N ARG A 63 12.28 -1.68 -11.81
CA ARG A 63 10.87 -1.42 -12.15
C ARG A 63 10.46 -0.09 -11.53
N ILE A 64 9.37 0.49 -12.03
CA ILE A 64 8.78 1.70 -11.49
C ILE A 64 7.53 1.31 -10.71
N LEU A 65 7.45 1.71 -9.44
CA LEU A 65 6.28 1.55 -8.59
C LEU A 65 5.59 2.91 -8.41
N ALA A 66 4.30 2.97 -8.68
CA ALA A 66 3.46 4.13 -8.44
C ALA A 66 2.37 3.80 -7.42
N ILE A 67 2.45 4.41 -6.23
CA ILE A 67 1.46 4.21 -5.16
C ILE A 67 0.38 5.28 -5.27
N SER A 68 -0.88 4.85 -5.30
CA SER A 68 -2.06 5.73 -5.33
C SER A 68 -2.96 5.48 -4.12
N PHE A 69 -3.81 6.46 -3.80
CA PHE A 69 -4.78 6.30 -2.70
C PHE A 69 -6.02 5.49 -3.11
N LYS A 70 -6.49 5.64 -4.36
CA LYS A 70 -7.69 4.96 -4.88
C LYS A 70 -7.31 3.87 -5.88
N VAL A 71 -8.08 2.78 -5.89
CA VAL A 71 -7.95 1.69 -6.87
C VAL A 71 -8.09 2.23 -8.29
N ASP A 72 -9.12 3.03 -8.57
CA ASP A 72 -9.33 3.66 -9.88
C ASP A 72 -8.14 4.52 -10.33
N ALA A 73 -7.49 5.22 -9.40
CA ALA A 73 -6.34 6.06 -9.72
C ALA A 73 -5.12 5.21 -10.10
N ALA A 74 -4.86 4.13 -9.36
CA ALA A 74 -3.81 3.17 -9.70
C ALA A 74 -4.07 2.52 -11.07
N ARG A 75 -5.30 2.04 -11.30
CA ARG A 75 -5.71 1.43 -12.57
C ARG A 75 -5.56 2.41 -13.74
N ASN A 76 -6.09 3.64 -13.60
CA ASN A 76 -6.01 4.64 -14.67
C ASN A 76 -4.56 5.00 -15.03
N LEU A 77 -3.68 5.07 -14.04
CA LEU A 77 -2.26 5.34 -14.28
C LEU A 77 -1.58 4.15 -14.98
N GLN A 78 -1.87 2.92 -14.56
CA GLN A 78 -1.36 1.69 -15.20
C GLN A 78 -1.78 1.60 -16.68
N GLU A 79 -3.05 1.83 -16.98
CA GLU A 79 -3.59 1.83 -18.33
C GLU A 79 -2.89 2.88 -19.20
N ARG A 80 -2.74 4.12 -18.70
CA ARG A 80 -2.03 5.18 -19.44
C ARG A 80 -0.58 4.83 -19.74
N VAL A 81 0.17 4.26 -18.80
CA VAL A 81 1.57 3.86 -19.07
C VAL A 81 1.61 2.73 -20.09
N SER A 82 0.68 1.79 -20.02
CA SER A 82 0.58 0.66 -20.96
C SER A 82 0.27 1.13 -22.38
N ASP A 83 -0.57 2.15 -22.55
CA ASP A 83 -0.88 2.74 -23.87
C ASP A 83 0.32 3.46 -24.52
N ARG A 84 1.32 3.84 -23.72
CA ARG A 84 2.46 4.71 -24.15
C ARG A 84 3.75 3.93 -24.36
N CYS A 85 3.80 2.70 -23.89
CA CYS A 85 4.99 1.86 -23.88
C CYS A 85 4.73 0.57 -24.65
N ASP A 86 5.79 -0.02 -25.22
CA ASP A 86 5.67 -1.40 -25.67
C ASP A 86 5.38 -2.35 -24.49
N LEU A 87 4.89 -3.54 -24.80
CA LEU A 87 4.51 -4.52 -23.79
C LEU A 87 5.66 -4.86 -22.82
N VAL A 88 6.91 -4.80 -23.27
CA VAL A 88 8.06 -5.19 -22.45
C VAL A 88 8.41 -4.10 -21.45
N GLN A 89 8.36 -2.82 -21.85
CA GLN A 89 8.51 -1.69 -20.95
C GLN A 89 7.31 -1.54 -20.02
N ALA A 90 6.09 -1.70 -20.52
CA ALA A 90 4.87 -1.58 -19.71
C ALA A 90 4.84 -2.58 -18.54
N LYS A 91 5.31 -3.82 -18.75
CA LYS A 91 5.44 -4.84 -17.69
C LYS A 91 6.41 -4.44 -16.57
N ARG A 92 7.26 -3.43 -16.77
CA ARG A 92 8.20 -2.92 -15.77
C ARG A 92 7.62 -1.75 -14.96
N PHE A 93 6.38 -1.36 -15.23
CA PHE A 93 5.61 -0.40 -14.45
C PHE A 93 4.53 -1.13 -13.66
N GLU A 94 4.42 -0.81 -12.38
CA GLU A 94 3.35 -1.26 -11.50
C GLU A 94 2.73 -0.07 -10.79
N SER A 95 1.41 0.04 -10.86
CA SER A 95 0.65 0.98 -10.03
C SER A 95 -0.28 0.23 -9.09
N LEU A 96 -0.17 0.52 -7.79
CA LEU A 96 -0.88 -0.15 -6.71
C LEU A 96 -1.46 0.87 -5.74
N THR A 97 -2.43 0.44 -4.94
CA THR A 97 -2.77 1.15 -3.71
C THR A 97 -1.72 0.86 -2.64
N LEU A 98 -1.70 1.67 -1.57
CA LEU A 98 -0.83 1.39 -0.43
C LEU A 98 -1.16 0.01 0.18
N ASP A 99 -2.44 -0.31 0.33
CA ASP A 99 -2.90 -1.58 0.88
C ASP A 99 -2.50 -2.78 0.00
N ALA A 100 -2.66 -2.67 -1.34
CA ALA A 100 -2.25 -3.72 -2.26
C ALA A 100 -0.73 -3.93 -2.25
N PHE A 101 0.04 -2.85 -2.11
CA PHE A 101 1.49 -2.93 -1.96
C PHE A 101 1.89 -3.58 -0.64
N ALA A 102 1.26 -3.20 0.48
CA ALA A 102 1.49 -3.79 1.80
C ALA A 102 1.14 -5.28 1.81
N LYS A 103 -0.02 -5.66 1.27
CA LYS A 103 -0.43 -7.06 1.12
C LYS A 103 0.62 -7.86 0.36
N ARG A 104 1.09 -7.34 -0.77
CA ARG A 104 2.12 -8.02 -1.58
C ARG A 104 3.44 -8.18 -0.85
N ILE A 105 3.84 -7.21 -0.02
CA ILE A 105 5.03 -7.36 0.84
C ILE A 105 4.81 -8.52 1.81
N VAL A 106 3.67 -8.58 2.48
CA VAL A 106 3.35 -9.67 3.42
C VAL A 106 3.34 -11.02 2.69
N ASP A 107 2.66 -11.12 1.54
CA ASP A 107 2.61 -12.35 0.74
C ASP A 107 4.00 -12.83 0.32
N GLN A 108 4.86 -11.90 -0.12
CA GLN A 108 6.20 -12.24 -0.62
C GLN A 108 7.19 -12.60 0.49
N PHE A 109 7.06 -11.96 1.66
CA PHE A 109 8.00 -12.08 2.77
C PHE A 109 7.38 -12.73 4.01
N LEU A 110 6.30 -13.50 3.84
CA LEU A 110 5.59 -14.15 4.94
C LEU A 110 6.52 -14.97 5.84
N GLU A 111 7.42 -15.73 5.21
CA GLU A 111 8.41 -16.57 5.89
C GLU A 111 9.52 -15.78 6.59
N ALA A 112 9.66 -14.48 6.32
CA ALA A 112 10.60 -13.62 7.04
C ALA A 112 10.04 -13.12 8.38
N LEU A 113 8.71 -13.22 8.59
CA LEU A 113 8.08 -12.87 9.86
C LEU A 113 8.41 -13.93 10.91
N SER A 114 8.57 -13.49 12.16
CA SER A 114 8.68 -14.38 13.32
C SER A 114 7.43 -15.23 13.45
N ALA A 115 7.56 -16.45 13.99
CA ALA A 115 6.44 -17.40 14.06
C ALA A 115 5.20 -16.84 14.78
N HIS A 116 5.38 -15.94 15.74
CA HIS A 116 4.30 -15.31 16.51
C HIS A 116 3.65 -14.10 15.82
N LEU A 117 4.27 -13.53 14.77
CA LEU A 117 3.68 -12.45 13.94
C LEU A 117 3.30 -12.93 12.54
N ARG A 118 3.55 -14.20 12.23
CA ARG A 118 3.34 -14.75 10.89
C ARG A 118 1.88 -15.23 10.76
N PRO A 119 1.06 -14.57 9.92
CA PRO A 119 -0.28 -15.06 9.65
C PRO A 119 -0.25 -16.34 8.80
N THR A 120 -1.37 -17.06 8.73
CA THR A 120 -1.50 -18.21 7.84
C THR A 120 -1.37 -17.79 6.37
N PRO A 121 -0.90 -18.66 5.46
CA PRO A 121 -0.78 -18.31 4.03
C PRO A 121 -2.10 -17.90 3.36
N ASP A 122 -3.24 -18.31 3.92
CA ASP A 122 -4.61 -18.04 3.45
C ASP A 122 -5.33 -16.98 4.30
N TYR A 123 -4.58 -16.09 4.98
CA TYR A 123 -5.12 -15.04 5.82
C TYR A 123 -6.14 -14.15 5.09
N LYS A 124 -7.07 -13.59 5.85
CA LYS A 124 -8.13 -12.71 5.36
C LYS A 124 -7.86 -11.27 5.73
N ILE A 125 -8.16 -10.36 4.79
CA ILE A 125 -8.27 -8.94 5.10
C ILE A 125 -9.67 -8.66 5.67
N ILE A 126 -9.72 -8.13 6.88
CA ILE A 126 -10.97 -7.80 7.59
C ILE A 126 -11.08 -6.29 7.88
N PHE A 127 -12.32 -5.87 8.10
CA PHE A 127 -12.67 -4.53 8.59
C PHE A 127 -13.48 -4.74 9.87
N PRO A 128 -12.83 -4.73 11.05
CA PRO A 128 -13.50 -4.97 12.33
C PRO A 128 -14.70 -4.04 12.51
N ASN A 129 -15.89 -4.63 12.65
CA ASN A 129 -17.12 -3.89 12.91
C ASN A 129 -17.41 -3.85 14.41
N ARG A 130 -18.54 -3.24 14.80
CA ARG A 130 -18.93 -3.11 16.21
C ARG A 130 -18.99 -4.47 16.91
N ASP A 131 -19.58 -5.47 16.27
CA ASP A 131 -19.81 -6.78 16.88
C ASP A 131 -18.49 -7.52 17.12
N ILE A 132 -17.52 -7.43 16.20
CA ILE A 132 -16.17 -7.99 16.39
C ILE A 132 -15.47 -7.39 17.62
N TRP A 133 -15.60 -6.07 17.83
CA TRP A 133 -15.02 -5.40 18.99
C TRP A 133 -15.74 -5.75 20.30
N GLU A 134 -17.07 -5.92 20.25
CA GLU A 134 -17.85 -6.38 21.40
C GLU A 134 -17.46 -7.82 21.80
N ASP A 135 -17.33 -8.72 20.82
CA ASP A 135 -16.88 -10.10 21.05
C ASP A 135 -15.46 -10.15 21.63
N PHE A 136 -14.53 -9.37 21.07
CA PHE A 136 -13.18 -9.24 21.63
C PHE A 136 -13.22 -8.77 23.08
N GLY A 137 -14.02 -7.74 23.38
CA GLY A 137 -14.16 -7.22 24.73
C GLY A 137 -14.69 -8.26 25.71
N ASN A 138 -15.73 -8.99 25.32
CA ASN A 138 -16.33 -10.05 26.13
C ASN A 138 -15.35 -11.20 26.42
N ASN A 139 -14.55 -11.61 25.43
CA ASN A 139 -13.64 -12.75 25.56
C ASN A 139 -12.40 -12.44 26.41
N HIS A 140 -11.96 -11.18 26.48
CA HIS A 140 -10.68 -10.80 27.08
C HIS A 140 -10.80 -9.94 28.35
N SER A 141 -11.99 -9.46 28.70
CA SER A 141 -12.15 -8.52 29.83
C SER A 141 -11.89 -9.12 31.22
N ASP A 142 -11.84 -10.45 31.34
CA ASP A 142 -11.46 -11.13 32.59
C ASP A 142 -9.94 -11.16 32.78
N ASP A 143 -9.20 -11.46 31.71
CA ASP A 143 -7.73 -11.49 31.72
C ASP A 143 -7.12 -10.08 31.64
N TYR A 144 -7.81 -9.15 30.98
CA TYR A 144 -7.39 -7.76 30.80
C TYR A 144 -8.50 -6.79 31.26
N PRO A 145 -8.65 -6.53 32.58
CA PRO A 145 -9.76 -5.75 33.14
C PRO A 145 -9.89 -4.31 32.60
N ALA A 146 -8.78 -3.73 32.12
CA ALA A 146 -8.75 -2.40 31.51
C ALA A 146 -9.68 -2.27 30.28
N ILE A 147 -9.99 -3.37 29.60
CA ILE A 147 -10.93 -3.41 28.47
C ILE A 147 -12.32 -2.92 28.88
N ARG A 148 -12.79 -3.25 30.10
CA ARG A 148 -14.15 -2.91 30.57
C ARG A 148 -14.41 -1.40 30.62
N GLY A 149 -13.36 -0.59 30.69
CA GLY A 149 -13.43 0.87 30.70
C GLY A 149 -13.27 1.54 29.33
N LYS A 150 -13.14 0.76 28.24
CA LYS A 150 -12.89 1.27 26.88
C LYS A 150 -14.10 1.00 25.99
N ASN A 151 -14.45 1.97 25.13
CA ASN A 151 -15.40 1.75 24.04
C ASN A 151 -14.69 1.18 22.79
N ASN A 152 -15.47 0.72 21.81
CA ASN A 152 -14.94 0.07 20.60
C ASN A 152 -13.94 0.95 19.83
N LYS A 153 -14.18 2.27 19.77
CA LYS A 153 -13.26 3.20 19.12
C LYS A 153 -11.92 3.31 19.86
N GLN A 154 -11.94 3.29 21.18
CA GLN A 154 -10.72 3.31 21.99
C GLN A 154 -9.95 1.99 21.86
N LEU A 155 -10.65 0.85 21.85
CA LEU A 155 -10.02 -0.46 21.62
C LEU A 155 -9.38 -0.52 20.23
N GLU A 156 -10.07 0.02 19.23
CA GLU A 156 -9.55 0.18 17.88
C GLU A 156 -8.28 1.05 17.83
N GLU A 157 -8.31 2.24 18.44
CA GLU A 157 -7.14 3.12 18.52
C GLU A 157 -5.95 2.45 19.22
N ILE A 158 -6.20 1.73 20.31
CA ILE A 158 -5.16 1.00 21.06
C ILE A 158 -4.54 -0.11 20.21
N ALA A 159 -5.37 -0.95 19.58
CA ALA A 159 -4.94 -2.08 18.76
C ALA A 159 -4.02 -1.67 17.59
N HIS A 160 -4.17 -0.44 17.09
CA HIS A 160 -3.45 0.08 15.92
C HIS A 160 -2.49 1.24 16.24
N SER A 161 -2.28 1.55 17.51
CA SER A 161 -1.45 2.69 17.95
C SER A 161 0.04 2.53 17.63
N SER A 162 0.52 1.30 17.46
CA SER A 162 1.94 1.01 17.25
C SER A 162 2.17 -0.34 16.55
N ILE A 163 3.44 -0.69 16.33
CA ILE A 163 3.84 -2.00 15.78
C ILE A 163 3.38 -3.11 16.74
N PRO A 164 2.88 -4.26 16.22
CA PRO A 164 2.42 -5.35 17.08
C PRO A 164 3.50 -5.82 18.04
N ILE A 165 3.11 -6.04 19.29
CA ILE A 165 3.97 -6.58 20.32
C ILE A 165 4.11 -8.08 20.11
N SER A 166 5.34 -8.57 20.03
CA SER A 166 5.66 -9.97 19.75
C SER A 166 5.31 -10.92 20.90
N GLN A 167 5.58 -10.50 22.13
CA GLN A 167 5.46 -11.34 23.31
C GLN A 167 4.76 -10.55 24.42
N LEU A 168 3.90 -11.22 25.20
CA LEU A 168 3.16 -10.55 26.28
C LEU A 168 4.09 -9.94 27.34
N GLU A 169 5.27 -10.51 27.55
CA GLU A 169 6.28 -9.99 28.48
C GLU A 169 6.84 -8.61 28.09
N ASP A 170 6.75 -8.25 26.80
CA ASP A 170 7.16 -6.93 26.29
C ASP A 170 6.07 -5.87 26.53
N ALA A 171 4.84 -6.28 26.90
CA ALA A 171 3.72 -5.39 27.14
C ALA A 171 3.77 -4.81 28.56
N THR A 172 4.41 -3.65 28.69
CA THR A 172 4.62 -2.94 29.96
C THR A 172 3.40 -2.14 30.46
N THR A 173 2.45 -1.82 29.58
CA THR A 173 1.23 -1.06 29.93
C THR A 173 -0.03 -1.87 29.67
N GLU A 174 -1.14 -1.52 30.33
CA GLU A 174 -2.44 -2.17 30.10
C GLU A 174 -2.89 -2.04 28.64
N GLU A 175 -2.64 -0.90 27.98
CA GLU A 175 -2.98 -0.70 26.57
C GLU A 175 -2.13 -1.59 25.66
N GLN A 176 -0.85 -1.78 25.99
CA GLN A 176 0.02 -2.72 25.28
C GLN A 176 -0.45 -4.17 25.44
N GLN A 177 -0.97 -4.54 26.61
CA GLN A 177 -1.52 -5.88 26.83
C GLN A 177 -2.79 -6.11 26.00
N ILE A 178 -3.68 -5.11 25.95
CA ILE A 178 -4.87 -5.14 25.07
C ILE A 178 -4.46 -5.25 23.60
N GLN A 179 -3.47 -4.47 23.17
CA GLN A 179 -2.95 -4.52 21.81
C GLN A 179 -2.37 -5.91 21.50
N TRP A 180 -1.57 -6.48 22.40
CA TRP A 180 -1.02 -7.83 22.25
C TRP A 180 -2.15 -8.87 22.12
N ALA A 181 -3.16 -8.83 22.99
CA ALA A 181 -4.28 -9.77 22.98
C ALA A 181 -5.04 -9.72 21.66
N TRP A 182 -5.34 -8.51 21.15
CA TRP A 182 -5.97 -8.33 19.86
C TRP A 182 -5.15 -8.96 18.72
N TRP A 183 -3.86 -8.61 18.62
CA TRP A 183 -3.00 -9.13 17.56
C TRP A 183 -2.78 -10.64 17.67
N HIS A 184 -2.70 -11.17 18.89
CA HIS A 184 -2.59 -12.59 19.15
C HIS A 184 -3.80 -13.36 18.62
N ASP A 185 -5.03 -12.91 18.93
CA ASP A 185 -6.26 -13.49 18.40
C ASP A 185 -6.30 -13.45 16.86
N GLN A 186 -5.93 -12.29 16.29
CA GLN A 186 -5.96 -12.07 14.85
C GLN A 186 -4.97 -12.97 14.10
N ILE A 187 -3.74 -13.11 14.61
CA ILE A 187 -2.71 -13.95 13.99
C ILE A 187 -2.99 -15.44 14.24
N SER A 188 -3.50 -15.81 15.41
CA SER A 188 -3.78 -17.22 15.76
C SER A 188 -5.08 -17.77 15.19
N ALA A 189 -5.98 -16.91 14.70
CA ALA A 189 -7.18 -17.33 14.00
C ALA A 189 -6.87 -18.22 12.79
N THR A 190 -7.82 -19.09 12.40
CA THR A 190 -7.68 -20.00 11.26
C THR A 190 -8.84 -19.82 10.27
N PRO A 191 -8.63 -19.16 9.11
CA PRO A 191 -7.38 -18.47 8.71
C PRO A 191 -7.13 -17.20 9.55
N SER A 192 -5.88 -16.73 9.59
CA SER A 192 -5.54 -15.49 10.29
C SER A 192 -6.29 -14.30 9.70
N CYS A 193 -6.51 -13.27 10.50
CA CYS A 193 -7.19 -12.05 10.10
C CYS A 193 -6.23 -10.87 10.20
N LEU A 194 -6.02 -10.13 9.12
CA LEU A 194 -5.29 -8.87 9.14
C LEU A 194 -6.25 -7.72 8.82
N ARG A 195 -6.06 -6.61 9.50
CA ARG A 195 -6.83 -5.40 9.20
C ARG A 195 -6.25 -4.68 7.98
N SER A 196 -7.13 -4.09 7.18
CA SER A 196 -6.79 -2.96 6.30
C SER A 196 -7.40 -1.67 6.85
N GLU A 197 -6.74 -0.53 6.66
CA GLU A 197 -7.40 0.76 6.85
C GLU A 197 -8.50 0.95 5.80
N GLU A 198 -9.62 1.57 6.17
CA GLU A 198 -10.74 1.92 5.28
C GLU A 198 -10.35 3.05 4.31
N HIS A 199 -9.34 2.78 3.49
CA HIS A 199 -9.02 3.65 2.35
C HIS A 199 -9.42 3.00 1.04
N THR A 200 -9.64 1.68 0.99
CA THR A 200 -10.21 1.02 -0.18
C THR A 200 -11.06 -0.20 0.20
N SER A 201 -12.39 -0.06 0.13
CA SER A 201 -13.38 -1.14 0.30
C SER A 201 -13.36 -2.20 -0.83
N GLU A 202 -12.28 -2.32 -1.59
CA GLU A 202 -12.19 -3.12 -2.83
C GLU A 202 -11.04 -4.15 -2.82
N LEU A 203 -10.42 -4.42 -1.67
CA LEU A 203 -9.30 -5.37 -1.54
C LEU A 203 -9.69 -6.85 -1.69
N GLN A 204 -10.96 -7.17 -1.96
CA GLN A 204 -11.43 -8.55 -2.11
C GLN A 204 -11.35 -9.10 -3.55
N SER A 205 -10.74 -8.38 -4.50
CA SER A 205 -10.72 -8.81 -5.92
C SER A 205 -9.34 -8.86 -6.61
N LEU A 206 -8.25 -8.95 -5.84
CA LEU A 206 -6.91 -9.28 -6.34
C LEU A 206 -6.42 -10.60 -5.76
#